data_AF-A0AAV4Q709-F1
#
_entry.id   AF-A0AAV4Q709-F1
#
_cell.length_a   1.000
_cell.length_b   1.000
_cell.length_c   1.000
_cell.angle_alpha   90.00
_cell.angle_beta   90.00
_cell.angle_gamma   90.00
#
_symmetry.space_group_name_H-M   'P 1'
#
loop_
_entity.id
_entity.type
_entity.pdbx_description
1 polymer ?
#
loop_
_entity_poly.entity_id
_entity_poly.type
_entity_poly.pdbx_seq_one_letter_code
_entity_poly.pdbx_strand_id
1 'polypeptide(L)'
;MKGFGFASILFVSVLILMLISVIMMAYVMYACANAKPFELDTQLNVTTVKQDGVEAHEFFASHKVWMIGPTVCNLIGIALMGLLFVMS
;
A
#
# COMPACT_ATOMS: atom_id res chain seq x y z
N MET A 1 -2.96 7.31 38.16
CA MET A 1 -2.17 6.55 37.17
C MET A 1 -3.05 5.59 36.34
N LYS A 2 -4.15 6.05 35.71
CA LYS A 2 -5.02 5.19 34.88
C LYS A 2 -4.86 5.37 33.35
N GLY A 3 -4.08 6.36 32.90
CA GLY A 3 -3.88 6.65 31.47
C GLY A 3 -2.66 5.96 30.81
N PHE A 4 -1.71 5.45 31.60
CA PHE A 4 -0.43 4.97 31.06
C PHE A 4 -0.57 3.68 30.21
N GLY A 5 -1.48 2.77 30.58
CA GLY A 5 -1.64 1.50 29.86
C GLY A 5 -2.31 1.64 28.50
N PHE A 6 -3.31 2.51 28.36
CA PHE A 6 -4.07 2.65 27.13
C PHE A 6 -3.29 3.38 26.04
N ALA A 7 -2.53 4.42 26.41
CA ALA A 7 -1.63 5.12 25.50
C ALA A 7 -0.55 4.18 24.92
N SER A 8 0.03 3.30 25.74
CA SER A 8 1.01 2.32 25.25
C SER A 8 0.41 1.31 24.26
N ILE A 9 -0.82 0.83 24.48
CA ILE A 9 -1.51 -0.08 23.55
C ILE A 9 -1.79 0.59 22.21
N LEU A 10 -2.27 1.84 22.24
CA LEU A 10 -2.52 2.63 21.03
C LEU A 10 -1.22 2.87 20.24
N PHE A 11 -0.14 3.23 20.93
CA PHE A 11 1.16 3.45 20.30
C PHE A 11 1.69 2.19 19.61
N VAL A 12 1.64 1.03 20.28
CA VAL A 12 2.03 -0.25 19.70
C VAL A 12 1.15 -0.62 18.50
N SER A 13 -0.15 -0.32 18.57
CA SER A 13 -1.10 -0.58 17.47
C SER A 13 -0.79 0.27 16.23
N VAL A 14 -0.42 1.54 16.41
CA VAL A 14 0.04 2.42 15.33
C VAL A 14 1.32 1.89 14.70
N LEU A 15 2.29 1.45 15.50
CA LEU A 15 3.54 0.87 14.98
C LEU A 15 3.28 -0.39 14.15
N ILE A 16 2.38 -1.27 14.60
CA ILE A 16 2.00 -2.48 13.84
C ILE A 16 1.34 -2.09 12.52
N LEU A 17 0.41 -1.12 12.53
CA LEU A 17 -0.25 -0.63 11.32
C LEU A 17 0.75 -0.03 10.33
N MET A 18 1.74 0.74 10.80
CA MET A 18 2.80 1.26 9.96
C MET A 18 3.66 0.15 9.36
N LEU A 19 4.03 -0.86 10.14
CA LEU A 19 4.80 -2.00 9.65
C LEU A 19 4.05 -2.77 8.56
N ILE A 20 2.76 -3.05 8.77
CA ILE A 20 1.89 -3.69 7.77
C ILE A 20 1.82 -2.83 6.50
N SER A 21 1.63 -1.52 6.66
CA SER A 21 1.60 -0.59 5.51
C SER A 21 2.89 -0.62 4.69
N VAL A 22 4.06 -0.70 5.33
CA VAL A 22 5.36 -0.78 4.66
C VAL A 22 5.50 -2.10 3.89
N ILE A 23 5.10 -3.22 4.50
CA ILE A 23 5.11 -4.54 3.84
C ILE A 23 4.21 -4.55 2.61
N MET A 24 3.00 -3.99 2.71
CA MET A 24 2.08 -3.86 1.58
C MET A 24 2.66 -2.99 0.46
N MET A 25 3.28 -1.85 0.79
CA MET A 25 3.96 -1.01 -0.20
C MET A 25 5.12 -1.72 -0.89
N ALA A 26 5.95 -2.45 -0.14
CA ALA A 26 7.04 -3.23 -0.70
C ALA A 26 6.54 -4.31 -1.68
N TYR A 27 5.45 -4.98 -1.35
CA TYR A 27 4.81 -5.95 -2.23
C TYR A 27 4.26 -5.31 -3.51
N VAL A 28 3.59 -4.16 -3.41
CA VAL A 28 3.09 -3.41 -4.58
C VAL A 28 4.25 -2.96 -5.46
N MET A 29 5.34 -2.42 -4.89
CA MET A 29 6.53 -2.02 -5.65
C MET A 29 7.20 -3.20 -6.36
N TYR A 30 7.35 -4.33 -5.67
CA TYR A 30 7.87 -5.57 -6.27
C TYR A 30 6.99 -6.01 -7.44
N ALA A 31 5.67 -5.99 -7.28
CA ALA A 31 4.78 -6.45 -8.32
C ALA A 31 4.71 -5.48 -9.51
N CYS A 32 4.76 -4.16 -9.28
CA CYS A 32 4.91 -3.15 -10.32
C CYS A 32 6.24 -3.29 -11.08
N ALA A 33 7.34 -3.62 -10.40
CA ALA A 33 8.64 -3.84 -11.06
C ALA A 33 8.63 -5.09 -11.97
N ASN A 34 7.76 -6.05 -11.70
CA ASN A 34 7.57 -7.24 -12.53
C ASN A 34 6.41 -7.11 -13.55
N ALA A 35 5.66 -6.00 -13.53
CA ALA A 35 4.65 -5.72 -14.54
C ALA A 35 5.32 -5.38 -15.88
N LYS A 36 4.73 -5.82 -17.00
CA LYS A 36 5.34 -5.68 -18.33
C LYS A 36 5.68 -4.23 -18.64
N PRO A 37 6.90 -3.93 -19.13
CA PRO A 37 7.19 -2.64 -19.74
C PRO A 37 6.39 -2.51 -21.04
N PHE A 38 5.77 -1.35 -21.25
CA PHE A 38 5.11 -1.01 -22.50
C PHE A 38 6.17 -0.69 -23.55
N GLU A 39 6.17 -1.39 -24.68
CA GLU A 39 6.92 -0.96 -25.87
C GLU A 39 5.97 -0.16 -26.76
N LEU A 40 6.41 1.04 -27.13
CA LEU A 40 5.70 1.90 -28.05
C LEU A 40 6.17 1.51 -29.45
N ASP A 41 5.34 0.75 -30.17
CA ASP A 41 5.66 0.36 -31.54
C ASP A 41 5.51 1.60 -32.43
N THR A 42 6.64 2.23 -32.74
CA THR A 42 6.71 3.49 -33.50
C THR A 42 6.33 3.32 -34.97
N GLN A 43 6.22 2.09 -35.49
CA GLN A 43 5.76 1.86 -36.86
C GLN A 43 4.24 1.76 -36.97
N LEU A 44 3.57 1.22 -35.94
CA LEU A 44 2.12 1.04 -35.94
C LEU A 44 1.39 2.11 -35.12
N ASN A 45 2.09 2.93 -34.32
CA ASN A 45 1.50 3.84 -33.32
C ASN A 45 0.55 3.10 -32.36
N VAL A 46 0.83 1.83 -32.08
CA VAL A 46 0.05 1.02 -31.15
C VAL A 46 0.96 0.60 -30.02
N THR A 47 0.47 0.73 -28.78
CA THR A 47 1.16 0.22 -27.60
C THR A 47 0.98 -1.30 -27.58
N THR A 48 2.01 -2.06 -27.92
CA THR A 48 1.94 -3.53 -27.94
C THR A 48 2.53 -4.08 -26.65
N VAL A 49 1.75 -4.94 -26.00
CA VAL A 49 2.15 -5.61 -24.76
C VAL A 49 3.01 -6.81 -25.15
N LYS A 50 4.30 -6.85 -24.76
CA LYS A 50 5.18 -8.02 -24.95
C LYS A 50 4.45 -9.29 -24.51
N GLN A 51 4.54 -10.42 -25.20
CA GLN A 51 3.65 -11.57 -24.93
C GLN A 51 3.90 -12.27 -23.57
N ASP A 52 5.02 -12.04 -22.88
CA ASP A 52 5.39 -12.78 -21.66
C ASP A 52 5.20 -11.99 -20.34
N GLY A 53 4.08 -12.19 -19.65
CA GLY A 53 3.74 -11.55 -18.35
C GLY A 53 2.29 -11.03 -18.23
N VAL A 54 1.92 -10.46 -17.08
CA VAL A 54 0.53 -10.07 -16.77
C VAL A 54 0.24 -8.65 -17.26
N GLU A 55 -0.91 -8.43 -17.90
CA GLU A 55 -1.32 -7.08 -18.29
C GLU A 55 -1.54 -6.21 -17.04
N ALA A 56 -1.02 -4.98 -17.05
CA ALA A 56 -1.11 -4.08 -15.90
C ALA A 56 -2.58 -3.89 -15.44
N HIS A 57 -3.52 -3.83 -16.39
CA HIS A 57 -4.94 -3.68 -16.08
C HIS A 57 -5.52 -4.89 -15.32
N GLU A 58 -5.14 -6.12 -15.70
CA GLU A 58 -5.54 -7.35 -15.01
C GLU A 58 -4.84 -7.48 -13.65
N PHE A 59 -3.57 -7.09 -13.60
CA PHE A 59 -2.79 -7.06 -12.37
C PHE A 59 -3.42 -6.11 -11.34
N PHE A 60 -3.75 -4.88 -11.75
CA PHE A 60 -4.43 -3.91 -10.90
C PHE A 60 -5.86 -4.33 -10.58
N ALA A 61 -6.57 -4.98 -11.50
CA ALA A 61 -7.93 -5.46 -11.26
C ALA A 61 -7.98 -6.57 -10.22
N SER A 62 -6.98 -7.46 -10.20
CA SER A 62 -6.86 -8.57 -9.25
C SER A 62 -6.28 -8.15 -7.89
N HIS A 63 -5.48 -7.08 -7.85
CA HIS A 63 -4.78 -6.63 -6.63
C HIS A 63 -5.25 -5.27 -6.08
N LYS A 64 -6.48 -4.83 -6.42
CA LYS A 64 -7.04 -3.53 -6.00
C LYS A 64 -6.90 -3.24 -4.50
N VAL A 65 -7.12 -4.26 -3.66
CA VAL A 65 -7.03 -4.15 -2.19
C VAL A 65 -5.60 -3.86 -1.74
N TRP A 66 -4.60 -4.45 -2.39
CA TRP A 66 -3.20 -4.25 -2.05
C TRP A 66 -2.69 -2.86 -2.44
N MET A 67 -3.27 -2.25 -3.48
CA MET A 67 -2.94 -0.87 -3.86
C MET A 67 -3.46 0.17 -2.87
N ILE A 68 -4.68 -0.02 -2.36
CA ILE A 68 -5.32 0.96 -1.46
C ILE A 68 -5.05 0.68 0.02
N GLY A 69 -4.67 -0.55 0.36
CA GLY A 69 -4.38 -1.00 1.72
C GLY A 69 -3.40 -0.11 2.49
N PRO A 70 -2.23 0.24 1.94
CA PRO A 70 -1.29 1.16 2.59
C PRO A 70 -1.92 2.52 2.97
N THR A 71 -2.71 3.09 2.06
CA THR A 71 -3.39 4.37 2.29
C THR A 71 -4.40 4.25 3.44
N VAL A 72 -5.17 3.17 3.47
CA VAL A 72 -6.14 2.92 4.55
C VAL A 72 -5.44 2.70 5.89
N CYS A 73 -4.37 1.90 5.94
CA CYS A 73 -3.57 1.70 7.14
C CYS A 73 -2.99 3.01 7.69
N ASN A 74 -2.50 3.89 6.81
CA ASN A 74 -1.98 5.20 7.19
C ASN A 74 -3.07 6.13 7.73
N LEU A 75 -4.27 6.15 7.11
CA LEU A 75 -5.41 6.94 7.60
C LEU A 75 -5.85 6.49 9.00
N ILE A 76 -5.91 5.17 9.24
CA ILE A 76 -6.21 4.62 10.56
C ILE A 76 -5.10 4.99 11.55
N GLY A 77 -3.83 4.86 11.15
CA GLY A 77 -2.69 5.26 11.99
C GLY A 77 -2.72 6.72 12.41
N ILE A 78 -3.06 7.64 11.49
CA ILE A 78 -3.22 9.07 11.78
C ILE A 78 -4.38 9.31 12.77
N ALA A 79 -5.52 8.65 12.56
CA ALA A 79 -6.66 8.78 13.47
C ALA A 79 -6.33 8.28 14.89
N LEU A 80 -5.64 7.15 15.00
CA LEU A 80 -5.19 6.59 16.28
C LEU A 80 -4.14 7.46 16.97
N MET A 81 -3.20 8.06 16.21
CA MET A 81 -2.26 9.03 16.76
C MET A 81 -2.96 10.31 17.23
N GLY A 82 -3.96 10.79 16.49
CA GLY A 82 -4.79 11.93 16.91
C GLY A 82 -5.51 11.66 18.23
N LEU A 83 -6.08 10.46 18.41
CA LEU A 83 -6.67 10.05 19.68
C LEU A 83 -5.64 9.98 20.81
N LEU A 84 -4.43 9.49 20.52
CA LEU A 84 -3.34 9.43 21.50
C LEU A 84 -2.92 10.83 21.98
N PHE A 85 -2.90 11.83 21.09
CA PHE A 85 -2.61 13.23 21.45
C PHE A 85 -3.73 13.88 22.30
N VAL A 86 -4.98 13.49 22.11
CA VAL A 86 -6.11 13.99 22.92
C VAL A 86 -6.17 13.32 24.29
N MET A 87 -5.69 12.08 24.40
CA MET A 87 -5.68 11.32 25.66
C MET A 87 -4.40 11.47 26.50
N SER A 88 -3.31 11.92 25.88
CA SER A 88 -2.04 12.27 26.54
C SER A 88 -2.17 13.56 27.35
#